data_AF-A0A968Z3H1-F1
#
_entry.id   AF-A0A968Z3H1-F1
#
_cell.length_a   1.000
_cell.length_b   1.000
_cell.length_c   1.000
_cell.angle_alpha   90.00
_cell.angle_beta   90.00
_cell.angle_gamma   90.00
#
_symmetry.space_group_name_H-M   'P 1'
#
loop_
_entity.id
_entity.type
_entity.pdbx_description
1 polymer ?
#
loop_
_entity_poly.entity_id
_entity_poly.type
_entity_poly.pdbx_seq_one_letter_code
_entity_poly.pdbx_strand_id
1 'polypeptide(L)'
;MSERGKALLFYPSMLLLIALLVAGYSGNHFSFSFGFGVDFLFGSIAVLIVVSLYGIWWGTIASLIAGVYTITLWQHPYALIIFTCETLFIAWRLRRGNQNLLLIDMIFWLLIGMPLVWFFYGNILQVGTITTLIILVKQPVNGIFNALVASLILTYKPLYRWANCSSGRATVFFEQILLNLLVAFVLFPALTLMVVNNRVAMKHEQNQLIAALETSSQNLAVDLLRWHQSGLAALRQLAQTSSQTSIVVSGQTQQSMELAIKSLPLFQRIYIINAKLEAIATASRQEETSSDRLNFSQLTIPREPKIFVIPDRNNNSKTTKPKILQTLPIILNNRWLGNIIAELNIDFIQQLLQTNNYSLPLRSTLLDEDRLVIATTHKELNEQQILNRYKNGEINYIKSKNSKNKVYHWLPLMEGKPLIARWKESFYGKISPLMKKYL
;
A
#
# COMPACT_ATOMS: atom_id res chain seq x y z
N MET A 1 -59.10 1.84 -33.05
CA MET A 1 -57.90 1.24 -32.41
C MET A 1 -58.24 0.88 -30.97
N SER A 2 -58.49 -0.41 -30.73
CA SER A 2 -59.02 -0.98 -29.47
C SER A 2 -58.00 -0.91 -28.32
N GLU A 3 -58.48 -0.77 -27.07
CA GLU A 3 -57.69 -0.78 -25.83
C GLU A 3 -56.73 -1.98 -25.70
N ARG A 4 -57.03 -3.11 -26.36
CA ARG A 4 -56.13 -4.28 -26.42
C ARG A 4 -54.79 -3.98 -27.10
N GLY A 5 -54.76 -3.07 -28.09
CA GLY A 5 -53.52 -2.66 -28.76
C GLY A 5 -52.63 -1.77 -27.89
N LYS A 6 -53.20 -1.01 -26.95
CA LYS A 6 -52.44 -0.18 -26.01
C LYS A 6 -51.80 -1.02 -24.90
N ALA A 7 -52.50 -2.07 -24.43
CA ALA A 7 -51.98 -2.97 -23.40
C ALA A 7 -50.75 -3.77 -23.89
N LEU A 8 -50.77 -4.28 -25.13
CA LEU A 8 -49.66 -5.04 -25.72
C LEU A 8 -48.39 -4.20 -25.99
N LEU A 9 -48.52 -2.89 -26.23
CA LEU A 9 -47.40 -1.97 -26.42
C LEU A 9 -46.77 -1.47 -25.11
N PHE A 10 -47.46 -1.62 -23.97
CA PHE A 10 -46.96 -1.23 -22.65
C PHE A 10 -45.95 -2.24 -22.06
N TYR A 11 -46.10 -3.52 -22.38
CA TYR A 11 -45.17 -4.57 -21.94
C TYR A 11 -43.73 -4.40 -22.47
N PRO A 12 -43.47 -4.21 -23.79
CA PRO A 12 -42.12 -4.08 -24.30
C PRO A 12 -41.41 -2.80 -23.82
N SER A 13 -42.14 -1.70 -23.65
CA SER A 13 -41.56 -0.45 -23.14
C SER A 13 -41.20 -0.55 -21.67
N MET A 14 -42.01 -1.21 -20.86
CA MET A 14 -41.71 -1.46 -19.44
C MET A 14 -40.56 -2.46 -19.26
N LEU A 15 -40.51 -3.52 -20.07
CA LEU A 15 -39.40 -4.49 -20.07
C LEU A 15 -38.08 -3.84 -20.46
N LEU A 16 -38.07 -2.98 -21.49
CA LEU A 16 -36.87 -2.23 -21.89
C LEU A 16 -36.40 -1.30 -20.77
N LEU A 17 -37.32 -0.60 -20.10
CA LEU A 17 -36.99 0.27 -18.97
C LEU A 17 -36.33 -0.53 -17.84
N ILE A 18 -36.93 -1.65 -17.42
CA ILE A 18 -36.37 -2.52 -16.38
C ILE A 18 -34.99 -3.04 -16.78
N ALA A 19 -34.84 -3.49 -18.03
CA ALA A 19 -33.56 -3.95 -18.55
C ALA A 19 -32.48 -2.85 -18.49
N LEU A 20 -32.83 -1.60 -18.84
CA LEU A 20 -31.92 -0.47 -18.76
C LEU A 20 -31.58 -0.08 -17.31
N LEU A 21 -32.52 -0.17 -16.37
CA LEU A 21 -32.24 0.06 -14.95
C LEU A 21 -31.25 -0.96 -14.40
N VAL A 22 -31.46 -2.24 -14.71
CA VAL A 22 -30.55 -3.32 -14.32
C VAL A 22 -29.19 -3.15 -15.00
N ALA A 23 -29.16 -2.77 -16.28
CA ALA A 23 -27.92 -2.50 -17.00
C ALA A 23 -27.16 -1.29 -16.42
N GLY A 24 -27.85 -0.25 -15.95
CA GLY A 24 -27.24 0.91 -15.30
C GLY A 24 -26.53 0.52 -13.99
N TYR A 25 -27.20 -0.23 -13.12
CA TYR A 25 -26.59 -0.75 -11.90
C TYR A 25 -25.43 -1.71 -12.20
N SER A 26 -25.65 -2.66 -13.10
CA SER A 26 -24.64 -3.68 -13.46
C SER A 26 -23.43 -3.07 -14.15
N GLY A 27 -23.61 -2.04 -14.98
CA GLY A 27 -22.52 -1.34 -15.65
C GLY A 27 -21.60 -0.57 -14.69
N ASN A 28 -22.13 -0.13 -13.55
CA ASN A 28 -21.30 0.41 -12.47
C ASN A 28 -20.66 -0.70 -11.63
N HIS A 29 -21.34 -1.83 -11.44
CA HIS A 29 -20.79 -2.99 -10.74
C HIS A 29 -19.58 -3.61 -11.48
N PHE A 30 -19.69 -3.81 -12.78
CA PHE A 30 -18.62 -4.31 -13.65
C PHE A 30 -17.68 -3.20 -14.13
N SER A 31 -17.38 -2.25 -13.24
CA SER A 31 -16.46 -1.15 -13.53
C SER A 31 -15.08 -1.66 -13.95
N PHE A 32 -14.45 -0.96 -14.88
CA PHE A 32 -13.10 -1.30 -15.31
C PHE A 32 -12.06 -0.55 -14.46
N SER A 33 -11.25 -1.27 -13.70
CA SER A 33 -10.20 -0.66 -12.88
C SER A 33 -8.95 -0.34 -13.72
N PHE A 34 -8.58 0.93 -13.78
CA PHE A 34 -7.33 1.40 -14.38
C PHE A 34 -6.12 1.22 -13.45
N GLY A 35 -6.33 0.69 -12.24
CA GLY A 35 -5.32 0.62 -11.19
C GLY A 35 -5.44 1.78 -10.20
N PHE A 36 -4.80 1.64 -9.05
CA PHE A 36 -4.81 2.62 -7.95
C PHE A 36 -6.21 3.09 -7.50
N GLY A 37 -7.26 2.28 -7.68
CA GLY A 37 -8.61 2.70 -7.29
C GLY A 37 -9.26 3.75 -8.18
N VAL A 38 -8.78 3.90 -9.42
CA VAL A 38 -9.46 4.66 -10.46
C VAL A 38 -10.28 3.70 -11.30
N ASP A 39 -11.60 3.75 -11.15
CA ASP A 39 -12.52 2.85 -11.86
C ASP A 39 -13.34 3.60 -12.90
N PHE A 40 -13.46 3.02 -14.08
CA PHE A 40 -14.28 3.50 -15.19
C PHE A 40 -15.66 2.88 -15.10
N LEU A 41 -16.70 3.72 -15.16
CA LEU A 41 -18.07 3.33 -14.85
C LEU A 41 -18.92 3.38 -16.11
N PHE A 42 -19.67 2.31 -16.41
CA PHE A 42 -20.48 2.21 -17.63
C PHE A 42 -21.97 2.45 -17.40
N GLY A 43 -22.41 2.60 -16.15
CA GLY A 43 -23.84 2.70 -15.81
C GLY A 43 -24.53 3.92 -16.43
N SER A 44 -23.83 5.04 -16.61
CA SER A 44 -24.41 6.24 -17.23
C SER A 44 -24.86 6.01 -18.67
N ILE A 45 -24.32 5.01 -19.40
CA ILE A 45 -24.80 4.66 -20.75
C ILE A 45 -26.30 4.36 -20.72
N ALA A 46 -26.72 3.49 -19.79
CA ALA A 46 -28.12 3.11 -19.67
C ALA A 46 -28.97 4.28 -19.15
N VAL A 47 -28.45 5.06 -18.19
CA VAL A 47 -29.14 6.25 -17.65
C VAL A 47 -29.44 7.26 -18.76
N LEU A 48 -28.47 7.56 -19.62
CA LEU A 48 -28.64 8.52 -20.71
C LEU A 48 -29.64 8.01 -21.77
N ILE A 49 -29.68 6.70 -22.02
CA ILE A 49 -30.71 6.09 -22.87
C ILE A 49 -32.10 6.26 -22.22
N VAL A 50 -32.22 6.00 -20.91
CA VAL A 50 -33.50 6.14 -20.19
C VAL A 50 -33.98 7.59 -20.20
N VAL A 51 -33.11 8.57 -19.91
CA VAL A 51 -33.44 10.00 -19.97
C VAL A 51 -33.94 10.38 -21.36
N SER A 52 -33.29 9.88 -22.41
CA SER A 52 -33.61 10.22 -23.79
C SER A 52 -34.95 9.64 -24.25
N LEU A 53 -35.31 8.45 -23.77
CA LEU A 53 -36.54 7.74 -24.17
C LEU A 53 -37.73 8.03 -23.24
N TYR A 54 -37.53 7.97 -21.92
CA TYR A 54 -38.58 8.03 -20.90
C TYR A 54 -38.64 9.38 -20.17
N GLY A 55 -37.71 10.29 -20.45
CA GLY A 55 -37.70 11.66 -19.91
C GLY A 55 -37.10 11.79 -18.51
N ILE A 56 -37.26 12.98 -17.92
CA ILE A 56 -36.57 13.37 -16.68
C ILE A 56 -36.88 12.47 -15.49
N TRP A 57 -38.14 12.08 -15.28
CA TRP A 57 -38.56 11.35 -14.09
C TRP A 57 -37.89 9.98 -14.01
N TRP A 58 -38.03 9.19 -15.07
CA TRP A 58 -37.40 7.88 -15.18
C TRP A 58 -35.88 7.97 -15.30
N GLY A 59 -35.37 9.00 -15.96
CA GLY A 59 -33.94 9.29 -16.04
C GLY A 59 -33.29 9.51 -14.68
N THR A 60 -33.91 10.33 -13.82
CA THR A 60 -33.43 10.57 -12.45
C THR A 60 -33.47 9.29 -11.62
N ILE A 61 -34.55 8.50 -11.71
CA ILE A 61 -34.64 7.21 -11.02
C ILE A 61 -33.51 6.27 -11.48
N ALA A 62 -33.27 6.18 -12.79
CA ALA A 62 -32.18 5.39 -13.34
C ALA A 62 -30.81 5.84 -12.82
N SER A 63 -30.58 7.15 -12.77
CA SER A 63 -29.34 7.74 -12.26
C SER A 63 -29.11 7.42 -10.79
N LEU A 64 -30.15 7.51 -9.96
CA LEU A 64 -30.07 7.16 -8.55
C LEU A 64 -29.78 5.66 -8.37
N ILE A 65 -30.50 4.78 -9.06
CA ILE A 65 -30.30 3.33 -8.99
C ILE A 65 -28.87 2.95 -9.41
N ALA A 66 -28.41 3.45 -10.56
CA ALA A 66 -27.05 3.21 -11.03
C ALA A 66 -26.01 3.81 -10.06
N GLY A 67 -26.27 5.01 -9.54
CA GLY A 67 -25.38 5.77 -8.67
C GLY A 67 -25.19 5.16 -7.28
N VAL A 68 -26.14 4.39 -6.76
CA VAL A 68 -26.03 3.79 -5.41
C VAL A 68 -24.75 2.95 -5.25
N TYR A 69 -24.35 2.21 -6.29
CA TYR A 69 -23.11 1.41 -6.24
C TYR A 69 -21.85 2.28 -6.10
N THR A 70 -21.87 3.53 -6.55
CA THR A 70 -20.71 4.43 -6.40
C THR A 70 -20.43 4.78 -4.95
N ILE A 71 -21.46 4.75 -4.08
CA ILE A 71 -21.30 4.94 -2.63
C ILE A 71 -20.53 3.76 -2.04
N THR A 72 -20.88 2.53 -2.41
CA THR A 72 -20.15 1.34 -1.94
C THR A 72 -18.73 1.27 -2.50
N LEU A 73 -18.53 1.71 -3.75
CA LEU A 73 -17.23 1.67 -4.40
C LEU A 73 -16.25 2.70 -3.83
N TRP A 74 -16.70 3.94 -3.60
CA TRP A 74 -15.82 5.05 -3.20
C TRP A 74 -16.04 5.54 -1.77
N GLN A 75 -16.97 4.93 -1.03
CA GLN A 75 -17.27 5.22 0.38
C GLN A 75 -17.76 6.66 0.64
N HIS A 76 -18.28 7.33 -0.41
CA HIS A 76 -18.82 8.69 -0.33
C HIS A 76 -19.87 8.97 -1.44
N PRO A 77 -20.84 9.88 -1.23
CA PRO A 77 -21.97 10.06 -2.14
C PRO A 77 -21.74 11.04 -3.31
N TYR A 78 -20.61 11.75 -3.37
CA TYR A 78 -20.43 12.86 -4.31
C TYR A 78 -20.53 12.48 -5.79
N ALA A 79 -20.10 11.27 -6.14
CA ALA A 79 -20.25 10.76 -7.50
C ALA A 79 -21.72 10.60 -7.92
N LEU A 80 -22.54 10.03 -7.03
CA LEU A 80 -23.98 9.92 -7.25
C LEU A 80 -24.60 11.29 -7.49
N ILE A 81 -24.22 12.29 -6.67
CA ILE A 81 -24.74 13.66 -6.80
C ILE A 81 -24.37 14.24 -8.18
N ILE A 82 -23.10 14.14 -8.58
CA ILE A 82 -22.61 14.71 -9.86
C ILE A 82 -23.30 14.03 -11.06
N PHE A 83 -23.40 12.70 -11.09
CA PHE A 83 -24.07 11.97 -12.18
C PHE A 83 -25.59 12.19 -12.18
N THR A 84 -26.21 12.46 -11.03
CA THR A 84 -27.61 12.88 -10.97
C THR A 84 -27.79 14.28 -11.55
N CYS A 85 -26.88 15.21 -11.24
CA CYS A 85 -26.86 16.54 -11.85
C CYS A 85 -26.68 16.49 -13.38
N GLU A 86 -25.78 15.62 -13.87
CA GLU A 86 -25.58 15.34 -15.30
C GLU A 86 -26.90 14.94 -15.96
N THR A 87 -27.57 13.95 -15.36
CA THR A 87 -28.87 13.43 -15.83
C THR A 87 -29.92 14.53 -15.89
N LEU A 88 -30.05 15.35 -14.84
CA LEU A 88 -31.03 16.44 -14.78
C LEU A 88 -30.74 17.53 -15.82
N PHE A 89 -29.47 17.90 -15.99
CA PHE A 89 -29.06 18.90 -16.98
C PHE A 89 -29.35 18.43 -18.41
N ILE A 90 -29.01 17.17 -18.72
CA ILE A 90 -29.27 16.56 -20.02
C ILE A 90 -30.78 16.48 -20.28
N ALA A 91 -31.57 16.02 -19.31
CA ALA A 91 -33.02 15.95 -19.42
C ALA A 91 -33.65 17.33 -19.69
N TRP A 92 -33.17 18.38 -19.02
CA TRP A 92 -33.62 19.75 -19.25
C TRP A 92 -33.29 20.25 -20.66
N ARG A 93 -32.07 19.99 -21.15
CA ARG A 93 -31.65 20.43 -22.49
C ARG A 93 -32.35 19.66 -23.62
N LEU A 94 -32.57 18.36 -23.45
CA LEU A 94 -33.33 17.53 -24.41
C LEU A 94 -34.79 17.99 -24.54
N ARG A 95 -35.41 18.46 -23.44
CA ARG A 95 -36.77 19.05 -23.47
C ARG A 95 -36.85 20.34 -24.30
N ARG A 96 -35.75 21.10 -24.39
CA ARG A 96 -35.66 22.34 -25.18
C ARG A 96 -35.37 22.12 -26.67
N GLY A 97 -35.40 20.86 -27.14
CA GLY A 97 -35.26 20.54 -28.57
C GLY A 97 -33.83 20.28 -29.05
N ASN A 98 -32.82 20.33 -28.17
CA ASN A 98 -31.49 19.86 -28.57
C ASN A 98 -31.48 18.34 -28.70
N GLN A 99 -30.93 17.83 -29.80
CA GLN A 99 -30.88 16.39 -30.08
C GLN A 99 -29.47 15.79 -29.94
N ASN A 100 -28.44 16.64 -29.88
CA ASN A 100 -27.06 16.20 -29.77
C ASN A 100 -26.69 15.89 -28.30
N LEU A 101 -26.95 14.65 -27.89
CA LEU A 101 -26.67 14.14 -26.54
C LEU A 101 -25.21 14.35 -26.14
N LEU A 102 -24.27 14.01 -27.03
CA LEU A 102 -22.83 14.12 -26.79
C LEU A 102 -22.40 15.57 -26.52
N LEU A 103 -22.90 16.52 -27.32
CA LEU A 103 -22.57 17.93 -27.15
C LEU A 103 -23.12 18.49 -25.82
N ILE A 104 -24.36 18.12 -25.45
CA ILE A 104 -24.95 18.56 -24.17
C ILE A 104 -24.12 18.04 -22.99
N ASP A 105 -23.69 16.78 -23.07
CA ASP A 105 -22.87 16.14 -22.05
C ASP A 105 -21.49 16.82 -21.89
N MET A 106 -20.81 17.11 -23.01
CA MET A 106 -19.55 17.86 -22.99
C MET A 106 -19.69 19.23 -22.32
N ILE A 107 -20.77 19.96 -22.60
CA ILE A 107 -21.06 21.26 -21.98
C ILE A 107 -21.29 21.10 -20.47
N PHE A 108 -22.04 20.08 -20.06
CA PHE A 108 -22.25 19.79 -18.64
C PHE A 108 -20.92 19.56 -17.93
N TRP A 109 -20.07 18.68 -18.45
CA TRP A 109 -18.81 18.34 -17.81
C TRP A 109 -17.86 19.53 -17.72
N LEU A 110 -17.79 20.36 -18.76
CA LEU A 110 -16.90 21.52 -18.78
C LEU A 110 -17.37 22.64 -17.83
N LEU A 111 -18.68 22.92 -17.77
CA LEU A 111 -19.21 24.07 -17.02
C LEU A 111 -19.71 23.74 -15.62
N ILE A 112 -20.13 22.51 -15.36
CA ILE A 112 -20.78 22.10 -14.11
C ILE A 112 -20.05 20.93 -13.48
N GLY A 113 -19.80 19.86 -14.24
CA GLY A 113 -19.18 18.64 -13.75
C GLY A 113 -17.78 18.88 -13.17
N MET A 114 -16.87 19.49 -13.92
CA MET A 114 -15.51 19.81 -13.48
C MET A 114 -15.50 20.73 -12.23
N PRO A 115 -16.24 21.86 -12.18
CA PRO A 115 -16.35 22.66 -10.96
C PRO A 115 -16.89 21.89 -9.75
N LEU A 116 -17.92 21.04 -9.93
CA LEU A 116 -18.44 20.20 -8.84
C LEU A 116 -17.40 19.17 -8.37
N VAL A 117 -16.66 18.55 -9.28
CA VAL A 117 -15.57 17.63 -8.93
C VAL A 117 -14.50 18.36 -8.12
N TRP A 118 -14.07 19.54 -8.57
CA TRP A 118 -13.09 20.34 -7.83
C TRP A 118 -13.59 20.68 -6.42
N PHE A 119 -14.84 21.12 -6.29
CA PHE A 119 -15.44 21.47 -5.01
C PHE A 119 -15.54 20.27 -4.05
N PHE A 120 -16.12 19.16 -4.49
CA PHE A 120 -16.33 17.99 -3.63
C PHE A 120 -15.02 17.28 -3.27
N TYR A 121 -14.13 17.05 -4.25
CA TYR A 121 -12.91 16.29 -4.01
C TYR A 121 -11.75 17.16 -3.48
N GLY A 122 -11.64 18.39 -3.97
CA GLY A 122 -10.61 19.34 -3.54
C GLY A 122 -10.92 19.98 -2.20
N ASN A 123 -12.13 20.55 -2.02
CA ASN A 123 -12.43 21.37 -0.84
C ASN A 123 -13.08 20.57 0.30
N ILE A 124 -14.02 19.68 -0.03
CA ILE A 124 -14.77 18.93 1.01
C ILE A 124 -13.99 17.69 1.46
N LEU A 125 -13.62 16.79 0.55
CA LEU A 125 -12.88 15.57 0.90
C LEU A 125 -11.39 15.79 1.11
N GLN A 126 -10.83 16.87 0.54
CA GLN A 126 -9.41 17.23 0.67
C GLN A 126 -8.46 16.07 0.34
N VAL A 127 -8.75 15.32 -0.74
CA VAL A 127 -7.96 14.14 -1.14
C VAL A 127 -6.56 14.46 -1.68
N GLY A 128 -6.19 15.75 -1.68
CA GLY A 128 -4.93 16.29 -2.20
C GLY A 128 -5.01 16.68 -3.67
N THR A 129 -4.26 17.70 -4.06
CA THR A 129 -4.33 18.35 -5.38
C THR A 129 -4.14 17.39 -6.54
N ILE A 130 -3.13 16.51 -6.47
CA ILE A 130 -2.84 15.55 -7.54
C ILE A 130 -4.01 14.58 -7.74
N THR A 131 -4.54 14.02 -6.65
CA THR A 131 -5.69 13.12 -6.68
C THR A 131 -6.91 13.82 -7.25
N THR A 132 -7.19 15.06 -6.83
CA THR A 132 -8.29 15.86 -7.34
C THR A 132 -8.16 16.10 -8.84
N LEU A 133 -6.97 16.45 -9.34
CA LEU A 133 -6.72 16.66 -10.77
C LEU A 133 -6.93 15.37 -11.58
N ILE A 134 -6.49 14.22 -11.08
CA ILE A 134 -6.74 12.92 -11.72
C ILE A 134 -8.24 12.68 -11.86
N ILE A 135 -9.02 12.90 -10.79
CA ILE A 135 -10.47 12.70 -10.79
C ILE A 135 -11.16 13.74 -11.71
N LEU A 136 -10.69 15.00 -11.68
CA LEU A 136 -11.18 16.11 -12.50
C LEU A 136 -11.08 15.82 -14.00
N VAL A 137 -9.99 15.19 -14.45
CA VAL A 137 -9.81 14.80 -15.85
C VAL A 137 -10.57 13.51 -16.16
N LYS A 138 -10.51 12.52 -15.26
CA LYS A 138 -11.10 11.20 -15.48
C LYS A 138 -12.63 11.24 -15.58
N GLN A 139 -13.31 12.02 -14.74
CA GLN A 139 -14.77 12.01 -14.68
C GLN A 139 -15.43 12.51 -15.97
N PRO A 140 -15.01 13.64 -16.58
CA PRO A 140 -15.44 14.05 -17.91
C PRO A 140 -15.19 13.01 -18.99
N VAL A 141 -14.00 12.41 -19.03
CA VAL A 141 -13.69 11.37 -20.03
C VAL A 141 -14.65 10.19 -19.91
N ASN A 142 -15.00 9.80 -18.68
CA ASN A 142 -15.97 8.75 -18.41
C ASN A 142 -17.39 9.12 -18.85
N GLY A 143 -17.84 10.35 -18.54
CA GLY A 143 -19.16 10.85 -18.97
C GLY A 143 -19.29 10.96 -20.48
N ILE A 144 -18.32 11.61 -21.13
CA ILE A 144 -18.28 11.80 -22.59
C ILE A 144 -18.26 10.45 -23.32
N PHE A 145 -17.49 9.48 -22.83
CA PHE A 145 -17.51 8.12 -23.37
C PHE A 145 -18.91 7.50 -23.27
N ASN A 146 -19.55 7.60 -22.10
CA ASN A 146 -20.88 7.04 -21.88
C ASN A 146 -21.94 7.71 -22.76
N ALA A 147 -21.86 9.04 -22.93
CA ALA A 147 -22.73 9.81 -23.82
C ALA A 147 -22.52 9.45 -25.30
N LEU A 148 -21.26 9.26 -25.72
CA LEU A 148 -20.94 8.80 -27.06
C LEU A 148 -21.56 7.42 -27.32
N VAL A 149 -21.32 6.45 -26.43
CA VAL A 149 -21.87 5.09 -26.58
C VAL A 149 -23.40 5.11 -26.59
N ALA A 150 -24.03 5.86 -25.67
CA ALA A 150 -25.48 6.03 -25.64
C ALA A 150 -26.00 6.66 -26.95
N SER A 151 -25.32 7.68 -27.48
CA SER A 151 -25.71 8.34 -28.73
C SER A 151 -25.58 7.41 -29.93
N LEU A 152 -24.51 6.60 -30.01
CA LEU A 152 -24.36 5.58 -31.05
C LEU A 152 -25.46 4.51 -30.96
N ILE A 153 -25.77 4.01 -29.76
CA ILE A 153 -26.83 3.02 -29.55
C ILE A 153 -28.19 3.58 -30.00
N LEU A 154 -28.54 4.80 -29.58
CA LEU A 154 -29.79 5.45 -29.97
C LEU A 154 -29.89 5.74 -31.47
N THR A 155 -28.77 6.00 -32.14
CA THR A 155 -28.70 6.29 -33.58
C THR A 155 -28.87 5.02 -34.42
N TYR A 156 -28.17 3.93 -34.07
CA TYR A 156 -28.11 2.72 -34.91
C TYR A 156 -29.08 1.61 -34.50
N LYS A 157 -29.67 1.67 -33.29
CA LYS A 157 -30.69 0.69 -32.85
C LYS A 157 -32.07 1.36 -32.77
N PRO A 158 -33.15 0.68 -33.21
CA PRO A 158 -34.50 1.26 -33.23
C PRO A 158 -35.17 1.21 -31.84
N LEU A 159 -34.46 1.58 -30.77
CA LEU A 159 -34.96 1.54 -29.40
C LEU A 159 -36.21 2.41 -29.18
N TYR A 160 -36.35 3.49 -29.95
CA TYR A 160 -37.53 4.34 -29.94
C TYR A 160 -38.84 3.58 -30.30
N ARG A 161 -38.74 2.53 -31.14
CA ARG A 161 -39.88 1.68 -31.49
C ARG A 161 -40.33 0.82 -30.32
N TRP A 162 -39.37 0.31 -29.55
CA TRP A 162 -39.64 -0.53 -28.38
C TRP A 162 -40.09 0.29 -27.16
N ALA A 163 -39.65 1.55 -27.05
CA ALA A 163 -40.09 2.49 -26.03
C ALA A 163 -41.47 3.12 -26.31
N ASN A 164 -42.09 2.81 -27.46
CA ASN A 164 -43.37 3.36 -27.89
C ASN A 164 -43.41 4.91 -27.93
N CYS A 165 -42.26 5.53 -28.24
CA CYS A 165 -42.14 6.99 -28.39
C CYS A 165 -42.39 7.39 -29.85
N SER A 166 -43.03 8.54 -30.08
CA SER A 166 -43.31 9.02 -31.44
C SER A 166 -42.00 9.22 -32.22
N SER A 167 -41.95 8.70 -33.45
CA SER A 167 -40.73 8.73 -34.30
C SER A 167 -40.35 10.12 -34.80
N GLY A 168 -41.08 11.18 -34.42
CA GLY A 168 -40.85 12.58 -34.82
C GLY A 168 -39.52 13.19 -34.34
N ARG A 169 -38.62 12.38 -33.77
CA ARG A 169 -37.27 12.75 -33.30
C ARG A 169 -36.15 12.04 -34.08
N ALA A 170 -36.47 11.29 -35.14
CA ALA A 170 -35.52 10.40 -35.83
C ALA A 170 -34.78 11.05 -37.02
N THR A 171 -34.76 12.38 -37.15
CA THR A 171 -33.86 13.04 -38.10
C THR A 171 -32.53 13.28 -37.42
N VAL A 172 -31.66 12.26 -37.44
CA VAL A 172 -30.28 12.44 -36.97
C VAL A 172 -29.58 13.36 -37.97
N PHE A 173 -29.19 14.55 -37.51
CA PHE A 173 -28.47 15.50 -38.35
C PHE A 173 -27.09 14.93 -38.71
N PHE A 174 -26.66 15.14 -39.95
CA PHE A 174 -25.34 14.71 -40.43
C PHE A 174 -24.20 15.22 -39.51
N GLU A 175 -24.34 16.44 -38.98
CA GLU A 175 -23.43 17.04 -38.00
C GLU A 175 -23.25 16.19 -36.73
N GLN A 176 -24.33 15.57 -36.23
CA GLN A 176 -24.28 14.72 -35.04
C GLN A 176 -23.57 13.40 -35.33
N ILE A 177 -23.82 12.81 -36.50
CA ILE A 177 -23.12 11.59 -36.93
C ILE A 177 -21.63 11.86 -37.08
N LEU A 178 -21.28 12.96 -37.75
CA LEU A 178 -19.89 13.37 -37.96
C LEU A 178 -19.18 13.63 -36.63
N LEU A 179 -19.80 14.38 -35.71
CA LEU A 179 -19.25 14.63 -34.37
C LEU A 179 -19.02 13.31 -33.63
N ASN A 180 -20.03 12.43 -33.58
CA ASN A 180 -19.92 11.15 -32.89
C ASN A 180 -18.80 10.28 -33.47
N LEU A 181 -18.67 10.23 -34.81
CA LEU A 181 -17.61 9.47 -35.47
C LEU A 181 -16.22 10.05 -35.19
N LEU A 182 -16.04 11.37 -35.27
CA LEU A 182 -14.77 12.02 -34.95
C LEU A 182 -14.36 11.80 -33.49
N VAL A 183 -15.31 11.97 -32.56
CA VAL A 183 -15.06 11.77 -31.13
C VAL A 183 -14.80 10.29 -30.84
N ALA A 184 -15.51 9.36 -31.47
CA ALA A 184 -15.24 7.92 -31.35
C ALA A 184 -13.86 7.54 -31.87
N PHE A 185 -13.47 8.08 -33.03
CA PHE A 185 -12.18 7.84 -33.65
C PHE A 185 -11.01 8.33 -32.79
N VAL A 186 -11.21 9.37 -31.98
CA VAL A 186 -10.21 9.86 -31.04
C VAL A 186 -10.27 9.09 -29.71
N LEU A 187 -11.45 8.97 -29.10
CA LEU A 187 -11.61 8.42 -27.75
C LEU A 187 -11.28 6.94 -27.66
N PHE A 188 -11.78 6.09 -28.57
CA PHE A 188 -11.56 4.65 -28.43
C PHE A 188 -10.08 4.26 -28.54
N PRO A 189 -9.30 4.75 -29.55
CA PRO A 189 -7.87 4.47 -29.61
C PRO A 189 -7.12 5.09 -28.43
N ALA A 190 -7.44 6.33 -28.04
CA ALA A 190 -6.77 6.99 -26.92
C ALA A 190 -6.96 6.24 -25.60
N LEU A 191 -8.19 5.82 -25.28
CA LEU A 191 -8.48 5.03 -24.09
C LEU A 191 -7.81 3.65 -24.15
N THR A 192 -7.80 3.01 -25.31
CA THR A 192 -7.13 1.72 -25.49
C THR A 192 -5.62 1.84 -25.23
N LEU A 193 -4.97 2.82 -25.84
CA LEU A 193 -3.55 3.11 -25.61
C LEU A 193 -3.27 3.47 -24.15
N MET A 194 -4.15 4.27 -23.53
CA MET A 194 -4.04 4.60 -22.11
C MET A 194 -4.12 3.36 -21.22
N VAL A 195 -5.04 2.43 -21.47
CA VAL A 195 -5.14 1.16 -20.73
C VAL A 195 -3.86 0.35 -20.88
N VAL A 196 -3.35 0.19 -22.11
CA VAL A 196 -2.15 -0.61 -22.39
C VAL A 196 -0.93 0.02 -21.73
N ASN A 197 -0.72 1.32 -21.94
CA ASN A 197 0.42 2.06 -21.40
C ASN A 197 0.40 2.07 -19.87
N ASN A 198 -0.77 2.27 -19.25
CA ASN A 198 -0.91 2.22 -17.80
C ASN A 198 -0.53 0.83 -17.27
N ARG A 199 -1.05 -0.25 -17.87
CA ARG A 199 -0.71 -1.63 -17.45
C ARG A 199 0.79 -1.94 -17.59
N VAL A 200 1.41 -1.49 -18.69
CA VAL A 200 2.84 -1.70 -18.94
C VAL A 200 3.67 -0.90 -17.93
N ALA A 201 3.40 0.40 -17.79
CA ALA A 201 4.08 1.27 -16.83
C ALA A 201 3.93 0.74 -15.41
N MET A 202 2.73 0.31 -15.03
CA MET A 202 2.46 -0.21 -13.70
C MET A 202 3.26 -1.46 -13.38
N LYS A 203 3.24 -2.43 -14.29
CA LYS A 203 4.00 -3.65 -14.14
C LYS A 203 5.51 -3.38 -14.11
N HIS A 204 5.97 -2.42 -14.91
CA HIS A 204 7.37 -2.02 -14.94
C HIS A 204 7.83 -1.41 -13.61
N GLU A 205 7.12 -0.39 -13.13
CA GLU A 205 7.39 0.27 -11.85
C GLU A 205 7.32 -0.72 -10.67
N GLN A 206 6.28 -1.56 -10.62
CA GLN A 206 6.15 -2.57 -9.58
C GLN A 206 7.33 -3.55 -9.60
N ASN A 207 7.77 -4.01 -10.78
CA ASN A 207 8.91 -4.92 -10.87
C ASN A 207 10.22 -4.25 -10.47
N GLN A 208 10.43 -2.98 -10.83
CA GLN A 208 11.60 -2.22 -10.42
C GLN A 208 11.64 -2.02 -8.90
N LEU A 209 10.52 -1.63 -8.29
CA LEU A 209 10.39 -1.49 -6.84
C LEU A 209 10.69 -2.81 -6.12
N ILE A 210 10.14 -3.92 -6.61
CA ILE A 210 10.38 -5.24 -6.03
C ILE A 210 11.86 -5.65 -6.19
N ALA A 211 12.47 -5.41 -7.35
CA ALA A 211 13.88 -5.74 -7.58
C ALA A 211 14.82 -4.90 -6.70
N ALA A 212 14.53 -3.60 -6.55
CA ALA A 212 15.27 -2.73 -5.66
C ALA A 212 15.13 -3.18 -4.19
N LEU A 213 13.90 -3.45 -3.74
CA LEU A 213 13.63 -3.96 -2.39
C LEU A 213 14.32 -5.32 -2.14
N GLU A 214 14.33 -6.19 -3.16
CA GLU A 214 14.99 -7.49 -3.11
C GLU A 214 16.50 -7.32 -2.88
N THR A 215 17.13 -6.46 -3.70
CA THR A 215 18.57 -6.17 -3.69
C THR A 215 18.98 -5.51 -2.39
N SER A 216 18.28 -4.45 -1.97
CA SER A 216 18.59 -3.74 -0.73
C SER A 216 18.41 -4.62 0.50
N SER A 217 17.39 -5.48 0.53
CA SER A 217 17.21 -6.41 1.63
C SER A 217 18.32 -7.47 1.70
N GLN A 218 18.80 -7.96 0.55
CA GLN A 218 19.93 -8.88 0.51
C GLN A 218 21.22 -8.21 0.97
N ASN A 219 21.50 -6.99 0.50
CA ASN A 219 22.68 -6.21 0.90
C ASN A 219 22.66 -5.91 2.41
N LEU A 220 21.52 -5.44 2.95
CA LEU A 220 21.33 -5.25 4.39
C LEU A 220 21.61 -6.53 5.20
N ALA A 221 21.10 -7.67 4.73
CA ALA A 221 21.32 -8.95 5.40
C ALA A 221 22.80 -9.37 5.35
N VAL A 222 23.47 -9.20 4.22
CA VAL A 222 24.89 -9.50 4.04
C VAL A 222 25.75 -8.59 4.93
N ASP A 223 25.45 -7.30 5.01
CA ASP A 223 26.20 -6.36 5.85
C ASP A 223 26.02 -6.68 7.34
N LEU A 224 24.79 -6.97 7.79
CA LEU A 224 24.52 -7.43 9.15
C LEU A 224 25.27 -8.72 9.48
N LEU A 225 25.27 -9.70 8.57
CA LEU A 225 25.99 -10.96 8.74
C LEU A 225 27.51 -10.74 8.79
N ARG A 226 28.05 -9.87 7.93
CA ARG A 226 29.47 -9.53 7.92
C ARG A 226 29.89 -8.89 9.24
N TRP A 227 29.12 -7.91 9.73
CA TRP A 227 29.38 -7.28 11.02
C TRP A 227 29.31 -8.28 12.18
N HIS A 228 28.28 -9.13 12.20
CA HIS A 228 28.15 -10.19 13.20
C HIS A 228 29.35 -11.16 13.18
N GLN A 229 29.78 -11.58 11.99
CA GLN A 229 30.94 -12.47 11.82
C GLN A 229 32.25 -11.81 12.28
N SER A 230 32.48 -10.53 11.93
CA SER A 230 33.63 -9.77 12.41
C SER A 230 33.64 -9.64 13.93
N GLY A 231 32.48 -9.38 14.53
CA GLY A 231 32.31 -9.35 15.98
C GLY A 231 32.65 -10.70 16.62
N LEU A 232 32.07 -11.79 16.11
CA LEU A 232 32.32 -13.14 16.62
C LEU A 232 33.80 -13.54 16.49
N ALA A 233 34.47 -13.17 15.39
CA ALA A 233 35.89 -13.43 15.18
C ALA A 233 36.75 -12.71 16.23
N ALA A 234 36.44 -11.44 16.53
CA ALA A 234 37.13 -10.70 17.59
C ALA A 234 36.93 -11.32 18.97
N LEU A 235 35.69 -11.74 19.30
CA LEU A 235 35.42 -12.44 20.58
C LEU A 235 36.15 -13.79 20.66
N ARG A 236 36.28 -14.53 19.56
CA ARG A 236 37.05 -15.78 19.51
C ARG A 236 38.54 -15.56 19.76
N GLN A 237 39.12 -14.50 19.19
CA GLN A 237 40.51 -14.12 19.45
C GLN A 237 40.71 -13.77 20.94
N LEU A 238 39.78 -13.01 21.54
CA LEU A 238 39.80 -12.73 22.98
C LEU A 238 39.72 -14.02 23.81
N ALA A 239 38.82 -14.95 23.46
CA ALA A 239 38.66 -16.21 24.17
C ALA A 239 39.93 -17.08 24.12
N GLN A 240 40.61 -17.11 22.97
CA GLN A 240 41.87 -17.84 22.80
C GLN A 240 42.96 -17.27 23.73
N THR A 241 43.17 -15.95 23.74
CA THR A 241 44.15 -15.30 24.61
C THR A 241 43.86 -15.51 26.10
N SER A 242 42.58 -15.47 26.50
CA SER A 242 42.17 -15.72 27.89
C SER A 242 42.30 -17.19 28.31
N SER A 243 42.17 -18.14 27.38
CA SER A 243 42.32 -19.57 27.66
C SER A 243 43.78 -19.97 27.95
N GLN A 244 44.75 -19.33 27.29
CA GLN A 244 46.18 -19.62 27.44
C GLN A 244 46.75 -19.11 28.79
N THR A 245 46.12 -18.11 29.40
CA THR A 245 46.58 -17.43 30.61
C THR A 245 45.90 -17.91 31.90
N SER A 246 45.17 -19.03 31.85
CA SER A 246 44.45 -19.60 33.01
C SER A 246 43.50 -18.61 33.69
N ILE A 247 42.71 -17.84 32.93
CA ILE A 247 41.69 -16.88 33.41
C ILE A 247 42.19 -15.87 34.47
N VAL A 248 43.49 -15.73 34.65
CA VAL A 248 44.03 -14.56 35.36
C VAL A 248 44.00 -13.45 34.33
N VAL A 249 43.08 -12.50 34.51
CA VAL A 249 42.97 -11.33 33.64
C VAL A 249 44.28 -10.56 33.75
N SER A 250 45.20 -10.86 32.83
CA SER A 250 46.43 -10.10 32.68
C SER A 250 46.09 -8.71 32.16
N GLY A 251 46.96 -7.72 32.42
CA GLY A 251 46.80 -6.39 31.81
C GLY A 251 46.66 -6.44 30.28
N GLN A 252 47.25 -7.45 29.63
CA GLN A 252 47.11 -7.70 28.19
C GLN A 252 45.69 -8.09 27.77
N THR A 253 44.97 -8.86 28.58
CA THR A 253 43.58 -9.26 28.29
C THR A 253 42.66 -8.05 28.35
N GLN A 254 42.83 -7.20 29.38
CA GLN A 254 42.08 -5.95 29.52
C GLN A 254 42.36 -4.99 28.35
N GLN A 255 43.64 -4.78 28.00
CA GLN A 255 44.02 -3.95 26.85
C GLN A 255 43.42 -4.48 25.54
N SER A 256 43.41 -5.80 25.34
CA SER A 256 42.80 -6.42 24.14
C SER A 256 41.30 -6.18 24.07
N MET A 257 40.58 -6.24 25.20
CA MET A 257 39.16 -5.91 25.27
C MET A 257 38.89 -4.44 24.95
N GLU A 258 39.70 -3.52 25.48
CA GLU A 258 39.57 -2.08 25.20
C GLU A 258 39.83 -1.77 23.72
N LEU A 259 40.85 -2.40 23.11
CA LEU A 259 41.11 -2.28 21.68
C LEU A 259 39.95 -2.86 20.86
N ALA A 260 39.37 -4.00 21.25
CA ALA A 260 38.21 -4.59 20.58
C ALA A 260 37.00 -3.65 20.59
N ILE A 261 36.68 -3.03 21.73
CA ILE A 261 35.57 -2.07 21.82
C ILE A 261 35.85 -0.80 21.01
N LYS A 262 37.09 -0.29 21.02
CA LYS A 262 37.45 0.91 20.24
C LYS A 262 37.40 0.64 18.73
N SER A 263 37.86 -0.52 18.29
CA SER A 263 37.95 -0.89 16.87
C SER A 263 36.62 -1.35 16.26
N LEU A 264 35.72 -1.95 17.06
CA LEU A 264 34.44 -2.47 16.58
C LEU A 264 33.26 -1.66 17.15
N PRO A 265 32.58 -0.82 16.35
CA PRO A 265 31.41 -0.05 16.79
C PRO A 265 30.19 -0.90 17.16
N LEU A 266 30.21 -2.18 16.80
CA LEU A 266 29.20 -3.18 17.15
C LEU A 266 29.05 -3.37 18.67
N PHE A 267 30.13 -3.24 19.44
CA PHE A 267 30.11 -3.54 20.88
C PHE A 267 29.99 -2.27 21.72
N GLN A 268 28.99 -2.27 22.61
CA GLN A 268 28.83 -1.27 23.65
C GLN A 268 29.69 -1.63 24.86
N ARG A 269 29.67 -2.90 25.27
CA ARG A 269 30.43 -3.45 26.41
C ARG A 269 30.89 -4.87 26.14
N ILE A 270 31.98 -5.28 26.77
CA ILE A 270 32.46 -6.66 26.78
C ILE A 270 32.79 -7.04 28.22
N TYR A 271 32.30 -8.21 28.63
CA TYR A 271 32.50 -8.82 29.93
C TYR A 271 33.22 -10.16 29.77
N ILE A 272 34.12 -10.48 30.68
CA ILE A 272 34.59 -11.85 30.89
C ILE A 272 34.04 -12.29 32.24
N ILE A 273 33.30 -13.40 32.26
CA ILE A 273 32.79 -14.02 33.48
C ILE A 273 33.50 -15.32 33.75
N ASN A 274 33.71 -15.65 35.03
CA ASN A 274 34.24 -16.95 35.45
C ASN A 274 33.13 -18.02 35.54
N ALA A 275 33.52 -19.26 35.87
CA ALA A 275 32.57 -20.37 36.06
C ALA A 275 31.56 -20.15 37.21
N LYS A 276 31.81 -19.20 38.12
CA LYS A 276 30.90 -18.78 39.19
C LYS A 276 29.94 -17.66 38.76
N LEU A 277 29.96 -17.26 37.49
CA LEU A 277 29.17 -16.16 36.92
C LEU A 277 29.55 -14.77 37.47
N GLU A 278 30.77 -14.62 37.98
CA GLU A 278 31.29 -13.33 38.44
C GLU A 278 32.04 -12.65 37.28
N ALA A 279 31.77 -11.36 37.05
CA ALA A 279 32.49 -10.56 36.06
C ALA A 279 33.90 -10.25 36.58
N ILE A 280 34.91 -10.82 35.93
CA ILE A 280 36.32 -10.68 36.29
C ILE A 280 37.05 -9.63 35.45
N ALA A 281 36.52 -9.28 34.27
CA ALA A 281 36.97 -8.17 33.45
C ALA A 281 35.78 -7.51 32.77
N THR A 282 35.85 -6.18 32.62
CA THR A 282 34.84 -5.39 31.91
C THR A 282 35.54 -4.31 31.10
N ALA A 283 35.09 -4.13 29.86
CA ALA A 283 35.44 -2.98 29.04
C ALA A 283 34.13 -2.35 28.53
N SER A 284 34.09 -1.02 28.47
CA SER A 284 32.91 -0.26 28.06
C SER A 284 33.33 0.89 27.14
N ARG A 285 32.45 1.27 26.21
CA ARG A 285 32.64 2.41 25.32
C ARG A 285 32.47 3.77 26.02
N GLN A 286 31.72 3.82 27.12
CA GLN A 286 31.46 5.01 27.94
C GLN A 286 31.83 4.75 29.41
N GLU A 287 32.19 5.81 30.15
CA GLU A 287 32.51 5.73 31.58
C GLU A 287 31.33 5.19 32.40
N GLU A 288 31.64 4.33 33.38
CA GLU A 288 30.64 3.52 34.08
C GLU A 288 29.89 4.29 35.18
N THR A 289 28.60 4.02 35.31
CA THR A 289 27.87 4.17 36.58
C THR A 289 27.59 2.78 37.17
N SER A 290 27.71 2.64 38.50
CA SER A 290 27.63 1.36 39.21
C SER A 290 26.27 0.65 39.07
N SER A 291 25.19 1.40 38.80
CA SER A 291 23.83 0.89 38.58
C SER A 291 23.63 0.15 37.26
N ASP A 292 24.59 0.23 36.34
CA ASP A 292 24.43 -0.21 34.96
C ASP A 292 25.03 -1.60 34.67
N ARG A 293 25.68 -2.21 35.67
CA ARG A 293 26.35 -3.52 35.58
C ARG A 293 25.32 -4.66 35.63
N LEU A 294 25.43 -5.58 34.67
CA LEU A 294 24.58 -6.77 34.60
C LEU A 294 24.95 -7.77 35.71
N ASN A 295 23.94 -8.29 36.40
CA ASN A 295 24.13 -9.39 37.34
C ASN A 295 23.93 -10.73 36.63
N PHE A 296 25.04 -11.37 36.25
CA PHE A 296 25.02 -12.62 35.49
C PHE A 296 24.51 -13.84 36.28
N SER A 297 24.50 -13.78 37.62
CA SER A 297 23.97 -14.88 38.45
C SER A 297 22.46 -15.10 38.27
N GLN A 298 21.73 -14.09 37.79
CA GLN A 298 20.29 -14.16 37.53
C GLN A 298 19.96 -14.55 36.08
N LEU A 299 20.98 -14.77 35.25
CA LEU A 299 20.83 -15.05 33.82
C LEU A 299 21.23 -16.50 33.51
N THR A 300 20.45 -17.15 32.65
CA THR A 300 20.85 -18.46 32.11
C THR A 300 21.80 -18.22 30.95
N ILE A 301 23.11 -18.33 31.21
CA ILE A 301 24.14 -18.08 30.20
C ILE A 301 24.31 -19.33 29.31
N PRO A 302 24.10 -19.21 27.99
CA PRO A 302 24.34 -20.30 27.05
C PRO A 302 25.80 -20.79 27.10
N ARG A 303 25.99 -22.12 27.03
CA ARG A 303 27.33 -22.74 26.90
C ARG A 303 27.75 -22.97 25.45
N GLU A 304 27.09 -22.27 24.54
CA GLU A 304 27.32 -22.27 23.10
C GLU A 304 27.33 -20.82 22.60
N PRO A 305 27.99 -20.54 21.46
CA PRO A 305 27.93 -19.21 20.87
C PRO A 305 26.48 -18.85 20.51
N LYS A 306 25.92 -17.84 21.17
CA LYS A 306 24.50 -17.47 20.97
C LYS A 306 24.26 -16.00 21.22
N ILE A 307 23.31 -15.43 20.48
CA ILE A 307 22.72 -14.11 20.76
C ILE A 307 21.45 -14.34 21.57
N PHE A 308 21.27 -13.58 22.64
CA PHE A 308 20.01 -13.54 23.39
C PHE A 308 19.67 -12.12 23.82
N VAL A 309 18.38 -11.84 23.91
CA VAL A 309 17.85 -10.53 24.30
C VAL A 309 17.45 -10.58 25.76
N ILE A 310 17.89 -9.59 26.54
CA ILE A 310 17.38 -9.35 27.88
C ILE A 310 16.30 -8.26 27.75
N PRO A 311 15.02 -8.61 27.90
CA PRO A 311 13.96 -7.61 27.97
C PRO A 311 14.16 -6.73 29.20
N ASP A 312 13.81 -5.46 29.09
CA ASP A 312 13.88 -4.55 30.22
C ASP A 312 12.87 -4.98 31.29
N ARG A 313 13.37 -5.26 32.50
CA ARG A 313 12.56 -5.71 33.64
C ARG A 313 12.16 -4.55 34.56
N ASN A 314 12.65 -3.33 34.31
CA ASN A 314 12.33 -2.14 35.09
C ASN A 314 11.19 -1.34 34.44
N ASN A 315 9.96 -1.71 34.78
CA ASN A 315 8.70 -1.07 34.35
C ASN A 315 8.57 0.44 34.66
N ASN A 316 9.53 1.07 35.34
CA ASN A 316 9.40 2.45 35.86
C ASN A 316 10.19 3.51 35.05
N SER A 317 10.95 3.12 34.03
CA SER A 317 11.71 4.03 33.18
C SER A 317 11.21 3.94 31.74
N LYS A 318 10.66 5.04 31.19
CA LYS A 318 10.22 5.13 29.78
C LYS A 318 11.39 5.10 28.77
N THR A 319 12.63 4.84 29.22
CA THR A 319 13.85 5.18 28.47
C THR A 319 14.90 4.07 28.40
N THR A 320 14.65 2.89 28.98
CA THR A 320 15.67 1.82 29.05
C THR A 320 15.53 0.85 27.87
N LYS A 321 16.51 0.90 26.96
CA LYS A 321 16.57 0.08 25.73
C LYS A 321 16.82 -1.40 26.06
N PRO A 322 16.27 -2.36 25.28
CA PRO A 322 16.59 -3.78 25.46
C PRO A 322 18.09 -4.03 25.26
N LYS A 323 18.66 -4.93 26.08
CA LYS A 323 20.08 -5.31 25.96
C LYS A 323 20.20 -6.58 25.14
N ILE A 324 20.90 -6.52 24.01
CA ILE A 324 21.24 -7.70 23.23
C ILE A 324 22.63 -8.16 23.61
N LEU A 325 22.75 -9.41 24.04
CA LEU A 325 24.01 -10.00 24.43
C LEU A 325 24.42 -11.08 23.44
N GLN A 326 25.68 -11.04 23.02
CA GLN A 326 26.35 -12.10 22.29
C GLN A 326 27.30 -12.82 23.24
N THR A 327 27.11 -14.11 23.45
CA THR A 327 27.96 -14.91 24.34
C THR A 327 28.85 -15.88 23.60
N LEU A 328 30.04 -16.14 24.14
CA LEU A 328 30.99 -17.12 23.65
C LEU A 328 31.64 -17.85 24.86
N PRO A 329 31.52 -19.19 24.97
CA PRO A 329 32.12 -19.93 26.07
C PRO A 329 33.65 -20.00 25.94
N ILE A 330 34.35 -19.89 27.06
CA ILE A 330 35.79 -20.15 27.19
C ILE A 330 35.93 -21.61 27.66
N ILE A 331 36.53 -22.44 26.84
CA ILE A 331 36.72 -23.88 27.12
C ILE A 331 38.20 -24.20 27.03
N LEU A 332 38.76 -24.84 28.05
CA LEU A 332 40.14 -25.31 28.10
C LEU A 332 40.14 -26.77 28.57
N ASN A 333 40.84 -27.66 27.87
CA ASN A 333 40.91 -29.09 28.20
C ASN A 333 39.53 -29.73 28.43
N ASN A 334 38.56 -29.37 27.58
CA ASN A 334 37.17 -29.83 27.67
C ASN A 334 36.41 -29.41 28.95
N ARG A 335 36.95 -28.45 29.72
CA ARG A 335 36.30 -27.85 30.88
C ARG A 335 35.85 -26.42 30.57
N TRP A 336 34.63 -26.12 30.94
CA TRP A 336 34.07 -24.77 30.85
C TRP A 336 34.66 -23.90 31.96
N LEU A 337 35.29 -22.80 31.54
CA LEU A 337 36.01 -21.88 32.41
C LEU A 337 35.21 -20.61 32.71
N GLY A 338 34.27 -20.27 31.84
CA GLY A 338 33.51 -19.02 31.88
C GLY A 338 33.05 -18.62 30.49
N ASN A 339 32.53 -17.40 30.33
CA ASN A 339 32.09 -16.87 29.04
C ASN A 339 32.66 -15.47 28.81
N ILE A 340 32.89 -15.15 27.53
CA ILE A 340 32.92 -13.77 27.05
C ILE A 340 31.49 -13.39 26.68
N ILE A 341 31.06 -12.21 27.14
CA ILE A 341 29.73 -11.68 26.86
C ILE A 341 29.90 -10.26 26.31
N ALA A 342 29.46 -10.02 25.08
CA ALA A 342 29.45 -8.70 24.48
C ALA A 342 28.03 -8.15 24.41
N GLU A 343 27.83 -6.94 24.94
CA GLU A 343 26.61 -6.17 24.77
C GLU A 343 26.68 -5.43 23.42
N LEU A 344 25.70 -5.66 22.55
CA LEU A 344 25.65 -5.04 21.23
C LEU A 344 25.14 -3.60 21.34
N ASN A 345 25.71 -2.72 20.53
CA ASN A 345 25.29 -1.33 20.42
C ASN A 345 24.06 -1.21 19.50
N ILE A 346 22.88 -1.02 20.11
CA ILE A 346 21.60 -0.87 19.39
C ILE A 346 21.60 0.36 18.49
N ASP A 347 22.19 1.46 18.93
CA ASP A 347 22.27 2.70 18.16
C ASP A 347 23.10 2.50 16.90
N PHE A 348 24.20 1.75 17.00
CA PHE A 348 24.97 1.36 15.83
C PHE A 348 24.19 0.45 14.88
N ILE A 349 23.46 -0.55 15.40
CA ILE A 349 22.59 -1.41 14.57
C ILE A 349 21.53 -0.56 13.86
N GLN A 350 20.93 0.41 14.55
CA GLN A 350 19.96 1.33 13.96
C GLN A 350 20.59 2.18 12.85
N GLN A 351 21.80 2.72 13.05
CA GLN A 351 22.54 3.44 12.01
C GLN A 351 22.86 2.56 10.80
N LEU A 352 23.24 1.31 11.02
CA LEU A 352 23.46 0.34 9.95
C LEU A 352 22.17 0.09 9.15
N LEU A 353 21.02 -0.01 9.82
CA LEU A 353 19.71 -0.12 9.18
C LEU A 353 19.28 1.15 8.43
N GLN A 354 19.77 2.33 8.85
CA GLN A 354 19.50 3.63 8.22
C GLN A 354 20.41 3.96 7.03
N THR A 355 21.44 3.15 6.76
CA THR A 355 22.49 3.52 5.80
C THR A 355 21.89 3.84 4.42
N ASN A 356 22.06 5.10 3.97
CA ASN A 356 21.50 5.67 2.74
C ASN A 356 22.07 5.08 1.43
N ASN A 357 22.87 4.01 1.49
CA ASN A 357 23.51 3.40 0.32
C ASN A 357 22.54 2.56 -0.53
N TYR A 358 21.26 2.56 -0.18
CA TYR A 358 20.21 1.87 -0.92
C TYR A 358 19.49 2.85 -1.85
N SER A 359 19.16 2.39 -3.06
CA SER A 359 18.52 3.20 -4.10
C SER A 359 17.15 3.77 -3.73
N LEU A 360 16.56 3.35 -2.60
CA LEU A 360 15.27 3.82 -2.10
C LEU A 360 15.37 4.09 -0.59
N PRO A 361 14.66 5.10 -0.06
CA PRO A 361 14.56 5.32 1.38
C PRO A 361 13.78 4.17 2.02
N LEU A 362 14.49 3.24 2.65
CA LEU A 362 13.90 2.04 3.26
C LEU A 362 13.57 2.27 4.73
N ARG A 363 12.39 1.79 5.12
CA ARG A 363 12.06 1.57 6.53
C ARG A 363 12.41 0.13 6.87
N SER A 364 13.35 -0.04 7.79
CA SER A 364 13.95 -1.32 8.14
C SER A 364 13.70 -1.61 9.61
N THR A 365 13.35 -2.86 9.92
CA THR A 365 13.08 -3.31 11.28
C THR A 365 13.72 -4.67 11.49
N LEU A 366 14.57 -4.77 12.50
CA LEU A 366 15.15 -6.02 12.98
C LEU A 366 14.22 -6.60 14.05
N LEU A 367 13.88 -7.87 13.91
CA LEU A 367 12.97 -8.59 14.80
C LEU A 367 13.67 -9.82 15.39
N ASP A 368 13.29 -10.19 16.61
CA ASP A 368 13.65 -11.48 17.22
C ASP A 368 12.77 -12.64 16.69
N GLU A 369 13.09 -13.88 17.06
CA GLU A 369 12.32 -15.09 16.75
C GLU A 369 10.84 -14.97 17.18
N ASP A 370 10.59 -14.30 18.31
CA ASP A 370 9.24 -14.02 18.84
C ASP A 370 8.56 -12.77 18.23
N ARG A 371 9.14 -12.20 17.15
CA ARG A 371 8.67 -10.98 16.46
C ARG A 371 8.70 -9.71 17.30
N LEU A 372 9.49 -9.70 18.37
CA LEU A 372 9.78 -8.50 19.15
C LEU A 372 10.66 -7.55 18.34
N VAL A 373 10.36 -6.26 18.35
CA VAL A 373 11.20 -5.23 17.70
C VAL A 373 12.50 -5.05 18.47
N ILE A 374 13.62 -5.33 17.80
CA ILE A 374 14.99 -5.18 18.32
C ILE A 374 15.55 -3.79 17.99
N ALA A 375 15.48 -3.39 16.72
CA ALA A 375 15.93 -2.09 16.23
C ALA A 375 15.09 -1.69 15.02
N THR A 376 14.75 -0.41 14.89
CA THR A 376 13.90 0.06 13.79
C THR A 376 14.28 1.45 13.31
N THR A 377 14.14 1.68 12.02
CA THR A 377 14.22 3.05 11.44
C THR A 377 12.84 3.72 11.38
N HIS A 378 11.79 3.01 11.77
CA HIS A 378 10.42 3.51 11.78
C HIS A 378 10.12 4.26 13.08
N LYS A 379 10.02 5.60 13.02
CA LYS A 379 9.84 6.46 14.20
C LYS A 379 8.60 6.15 15.06
N GLU A 380 7.54 5.63 14.45
CA GLU A 380 6.26 5.34 15.14
C GLU A 380 6.21 3.95 15.79
N LEU A 381 7.17 3.07 15.49
CA LEU A 381 7.24 1.75 16.10
C LEU A 381 8.04 1.87 17.39
N ASN A 382 7.39 1.64 18.53
CA ASN A 382 8.10 1.56 19.79
C ASN A 382 8.94 0.28 19.84
N GLU A 383 10.18 0.39 20.28
CA GLU A 383 11.03 -0.75 20.59
C GLU A 383 10.33 -1.55 21.71
N GLN A 384 10.33 -2.89 21.64
CA GLN A 384 9.56 -3.80 22.53
C GLN A 384 8.07 -4.07 22.21
N GLN A 385 7.50 -3.56 21.12
CA GLN A 385 6.18 -4.01 20.66
C GLN A 385 6.29 -5.24 19.74
N ILE A 386 5.32 -6.17 19.83
CA ILE A 386 5.15 -7.21 18.82
C ILE A 386 4.62 -6.55 17.55
N LEU A 387 5.36 -6.69 16.44
CA LEU A 387 4.93 -6.11 15.17
C LEU A 387 3.71 -6.86 14.62
N ASN A 388 2.53 -6.26 14.75
CA ASN A 388 1.31 -6.75 14.10
C ASN A 388 1.08 -6.04 12.75
N ARG A 389 1.48 -6.70 11.67
CA ARG A 389 1.37 -6.17 10.30
C ARG A 389 -0.07 -6.08 9.77
N TYR A 390 -1.01 -6.82 10.37
CA TYR A 390 -2.44 -6.78 9.99
C TYR A 390 -3.20 -5.66 10.70
N LYS A 391 -2.55 -4.96 11.64
CA LYS A 391 -3.17 -3.84 12.34
C LYS A 391 -3.38 -2.71 11.34
N ASN A 392 -4.62 -2.27 11.19
CA ASN A 392 -5.05 -1.14 10.36
C ASN A 392 -4.78 -1.28 8.85
N GLY A 393 -4.60 -2.50 8.32
CA GLY A 393 -4.35 -2.69 6.90
C GLY A 393 -4.46 -4.12 6.41
N GLU A 394 -4.67 -4.25 5.10
CA GLU A 394 -4.73 -5.50 4.35
C GLU A 394 -3.36 -5.83 3.76
N ILE A 395 -3.04 -7.12 3.65
CA ILE A 395 -1.76 -7.60 3.09
C ILE A 395 -2.04 -8.47 1.88
N ASN A 396 -1.54 -8.04 0.72
CA ASN A 396 -1.59 -8.80 -0.52
C ASN A 396 -0.19 -9.34 -0.84
N TYR A 397 -0.03 -10.66 -0.76
CA TYR A 397 1.24 -11.30 -1.13
C TYR A 397 1.42 -11.32 -2.65
N ILE A 398 2.57 -10.87 -3.11
CA ILE A 398 2.89 -10.80 -4.53
C ILE A 398 3.65 -12.07 -4.88
N LYS A 399 3.12 -12.86 -5.83
CA LYS A 399 3.81 -14.05 -6.34
C LYS A 399 5.05 -13.60 -7.12
N SER A 400 6.20 -13.60 -6.46
CA SER A 400 7.50 -13.50 -7.12
C SER A 400 7.90 -14.85 -7.72
N LYS A 401 8.52 -14.84 -8.90
CA LYS A 401 9.06 -16.06 -9.55
C LYS A 401 9.98 -16.86 -8.62
N ASN A 402 10.61 -16.20 -7.66
CA ASN A 402 11.38 -16.83 -6.60
C ASN A 402 10.50 -16.98 -5.34
N SER A 403 9.67 -18.02 -5.34
CA SER A 403 8.66 -18.41 -4.33
C SER A 403 9.13 -18.55 -2.86
N LYS A 404 10.38 -18.19 -2.52
CA LYS A 404 10.90 -18.24 -1.15
C LYS A 404 10.90 -16.88 -0.43
N ASN A 405 10.80 -15.77 -1.17
CA ASN A 405 10.89 -14.42 -0.59
C ASN A 405 9.51 -13.76 -0.55
N LYS A 406 8.97 -13.60 0.67
CA LYS A 406 7.61 -13.10 0.93
C LYS A 406 7.57 -11.57 0.76
N VAL A 407 7.55 -11.09 -0.48
CA VAL A 407 7.21 -9.71 -0.79
C VAL A 407 5.70 -9.54 -0.69
N TYR A 408 5.27 -8.46 -0.03
CA TYR A 408 3.86 -8.15 0.16
C TYR A 408 3.60 -6.67 -0.10
N HIS A 409 2.38 -6.37 -0.53
CA HIS A 409 1.83 -5.03 -0.60
C HIS A 409 0.91 -4.84 0.60
N TRP A 410 1.18 -3.82 1.41
CA TRP A 410 0.34 -3.43 2.54
C TRP A 410 -0.52 -2.24 2.15
N LEU A 411 -1.82 -2.35 2.37
CA LEU A 411 -2.81 -1.33 2.03
C LEU A 411 -3.57 -0.90 3.30
N PRO A 412 -3.54 0.38 3.69
CA PRO A 412 -4.22 0.84 4.89
C PRO A 412 -5.74 0.71 4.77
N LEU A 413 -6.40 0.40 5.87
CA LEU A 413 -7.85 0.53 6.02
C LEU A 413 -8.14 1.96 6.44
N MET A 414 -8.78 2.74 5.56
CA MET A 414 -9.22 4.11 5.82
C MET A 414 -10.70 4.24 5.52
N GLU A 415 -11.52 4.34 6.56
CA GLU A 415 -12.96 4.55 6.41
C GLU A 415 -13.26 5.88 5.68
N GLY A 416 -14.25 5.85 4.79
CA GLY A 416 -14.70 7.04 4.05
C GLY A 416 -13.75 7.58 2.99
N LYS A 417 -12.55 6.99 2.81
CA LYS A 417 -11.58 7.42 1.79
C LYS A 417 -11.60 6.50 0.56
N PRO A 418 -11.47 7.07 -0.65
CA PRO A 418 -11.44 6.27 -1.88
C PRO A 418 -10.16 5.43 -1.96
N LEU A 419 -10.20 4.35 -2.74
CA LEU A 419 -9.09 3.39 -2.86
C LEU A 419 -7.79 4.07 -3.34
N ILE A 420 -7.86 5.11 -4.17
CA ILE A 420 -6.68 5.91 -4.58
C ILE A 420 -5.96 6.58 -3.42
N ALA A 421 -6.69 7.07 -2.42
CA ALA A 421 -6.09 7.63 -1.21
C ALA A 421 -5.42 6.53 -0.38
N ARG A 422 -6.01 5.33 -0.33
CA ARG A 422 -5.40 4.15 0.31
C ARG A 422 -4.11 3.72 -0.36
N TRP A 423 -4.06 3.73 -1.69
CA TRP A 423 -2.86 3.41 -2.45
C TRP A 423 -1.71 4.39 -2.20
N LYS A 424 -2.01 5.68 -2.05
CA LYS A 424 -1.00 6.71 -1.76
C LYS A 424 -0.25 6.45 -0.44
N GLU A 425 -0.97 5.97 0.57
CA GLU A 425 -0.43 5.64 1.90
C GLU A 425 0.04 4.17 2.01
N SER A 426 0.04 3.43 0.89
CA SER A 426 0.41 2.01 0.85
C SER A 426 1.93 1.83 0.70
N PHE A 427 2.44 0.65 1.05
CA PHE A 427 3.85 0.33 0.86
C PHE A 427 4.09 -1.13 0.50
N TYR A 428 5.24 -1.39 -0.12
CA TYR A 428 5.74 -2.74 -0.34
C TYR A 428 6.70 -3.12 0.78
N GLY A 429 6.53 -4.32 1.33
CA GLY A 429 7.38 -4.87 2.37
C GLY A 429 7.98 -6.21 1.96
N LYS A 430 9.15 -6.52 2.50
CA LYS A 430 9.83 -7.79 2.32
C LYS A 430 10.28 -8.34 3.66
N ILE A 431 10.09 -9.64 3.83
CA ILE A 431 10.57 -10.37 5.01
C ILE A 431 11.73 -11.24 4.56
N SER A 432 12.90 -11.01 5.16
CA SER A 432 14.10 -11.79 4.92
C SER A 432 14.55 -12.43 6.23
N PRO A 433 14.58 -13.77 6.33
CA PRO A 433 15.18 -14.42 7.48
C PRO A 433 16.69 -14.17 7.46
N LEU A 434 17.23 -13.63 8.56
CA LEU A 434 18.66 -13.67 8.84
C LEU A 434 18.94 -15.12 9.26
N MET A 435 19.65 -15.87 8.41
CA MET A 435 19.59 -17.34 8.37
C MET A 435 20.00 -18.05 9.67
N LYS A 436 19.27 -19.12 10.00
CA LYS A 436 19.45 -20.10 11.10
C LYS A 436 20.58 -21.14 10.86
N LYS A 437 21.37 -21.01 9.78
CA LYS A 437 22.09 -22.14 9.14
C LYS A 437 23.62 -22.15 9.26
N TYR A 438 24.20 -21.21 10.01
CA TYR A 438 25.65 -21.11 10.21
C TYR A 438 26.05 -20.76 11.66
N LEU A 439 25.15 -21.07 12.61
CA LEU A 439 25.49 -21.15 14.03
C LEU A 439 25.97 -22.57 14.34
#